data_AF-J0Q790-F1
#
_entry.id   AF-J0Q790-F1
#
_cell.length_a   1.000
_cell.length_b   1.000
_cell.length_c   1.000
_cell.angle_alpha   90.00
_cell.angle_beta   90.00
_cell.angle_gamma   90.00
#
_symmetry.space_group_name_H-M   'P 1'
#
loop_
_entity.id
_entity.type
_entity.pdbx_description
1 polymer ?
#
loop_
_entity_poly.entity_id
_entity_poly.type
_entity_poly.pdbx_seq_one_letter_code
_entity_poly.pdbx_strand_id
1 'polypeptide(L)' 'MNIRYEIIRFFFMIVVFVSLYATIAKLFYNRSWKLSIITALSAGIVFFIFDSVCRYFGLY' A
#
# COMPACT_ATOMS: atom_id res chain seq x y z
N MET A 1 -2.31 -11.79 -18.99
CA MET A 1 -2.04 -10.60 -18.14
C MET A 1 -0.53 -10.52 -17.93
N ASN A 2 0.11 -9.39 -18.22
CA ASN A 2 1.57 -9.30 -18.14
C ASN A 2 1.99 -9.08 -16.68
N ILE A 3 2.39 -10.15 -16.00
CA ILE A 3 2.77 -10.15 -14.58
C ILE A 3 3.80 -9.07 -14.25
N ARG A 4 4.75 -8.79 -15.15
CA ARG A 4 5.75 -7.73 -14.95
C ARG A 4 5.11 -6.35 -14.86
N TYR A 5 4.11 -6.08 -15.69
CA TYR A 5 3.39 -4.81 -15.68
C TYR A 5 2.55 -4.65 -14.41
N GLU A 6 1.88 -5.71 -13.95
CA GLU A 6 1.13 -5.68 -12.69
C GLU A 6 2.04 -5.39 -11.49
N ILE A 7 3.20 -6.05 -11.40
CA ILE A 7 4.17 -5.83 -10.33
C ILE A 7 4.65 -4.37 -10.31
N ILE A 8 5.02 -3.82 -11.48
CA ILE A 8 5.48 -2.41 -11.59
C ILE A 8 4.36 -1.45 -11.18
N ARG A 9 3.13 -1.70 -11.63
CA ARG A 9 1.96 -0.88 -11.28
C ARG A 9 1.70 -0.90 -9.78
N PHE A 10 1.75 -2.07 -9.14
CA PHE A 10 1.60 -2.21 -7.70
C PHE A 10 2.71 -1.52 -6.92
N PHE A 11 3.96 -1.65 -7.37
CA PHE A 11 5.09 -0.98 -6.75
C PHE A 11 4.91 0.54 -6.74
N PHE A 12 4.54 1.13 -7.89
CA PHE A 12 4.23 2.55 -7.98
C PHE A 12 3.09 2.96 -7.05
N MET A 13 2.02 2.16 -7.00
CA MET A 13 0.86 2.45 -6.14
C MET A 13 1.24 2.45 -4.66
N ILE A 14 2.09 1.51 -4.23
CA ILE A 14 2.63 1.46 -2.86
C ILE A 14 3.49 2.69 -2.56
N VAL A 15 4.41 3.07 -3.47
CA VAL A 15 5.28 4.24 -3.26
C VAL A 15 4.45 5.51 -3.07
N VAL A 16 3.45 5.72 -3.91
CA VAL A 16 2.55 6.88 -3.82
C VAL A 16 1.73 6.84 -2.53
N PHE A 17 1.15 5.69 -2.18
CA PHE A 17 0.36 5.51 -0.97
C PHE A 17 1.18 5.76 0.31
N VAL A 18 2.38 5.17 0.40
CA VAL A 18 3.28 5.34 1.55
C VAL A 18 3.69 6.81 1.69
N SER A 19 4.00 7.48 0.58
CA SER A 19 4.40 8.89 0.59
C SER A 19 3.26 9.80 1.07
N LEU A 20 2.03 9.57 0.59
CA LEU A 20 0.85 10.31 1.03
C LEU A 20 0.56 10.04 2.52
N TYR A 21 0.54 8.78 2.94
CA TYR A 21 0.25 8.41 4.32
C TYR A 21 1.30 8.97 5.28
N ALA A 22 2.58 8.88 4.95
CA ALA A 22 3.65 9.42 5.78
C ALA A 22 3.53 10.95 5.93
N THR A 23 3.19 11.66 4.85
CA THR A 23 2.95 13.11 4.89
C THR A 23 1.75 13.46 5.78
N ILE A 24 0.62 12.77 5.61
CA ILE A 24 -0.59 12.99 6.42
C ILE A 24 -0.33 12.66 7.89
N ALA A 25 0.31 11.53 8.19
CA ALA A 25 0.63 11.12 9.55
C ALA A 25 1.59 12.10 10.25
N LYS A 26 2.52 12.68 9.50
CA LYS A 26 3.42 13.72 10.01
C LYS A 26 2.65 15.02 10.31
N LEU A 27 1.76 15.43 9.41
CA LEU A 27 1.08 16.71 9.45
C LEU A 27 -0.05 16.75 10.49
N PHE A 28 -0.80 15.65 10.66
CA PHE A 28 -1.94 15.59 11.57
C PHE A 28 -1.65 14.95 12.93
N TYR A 29 -0.74 13.97 12.99
CA TYR A 29 -0.55 13.14 14.19
C TYR A 29 0.83 13.34 14.85
N ASN A 30 1.66 14.26 14.32
CA ASN A 30 3.05 14.49 14.71
C ASN A 30 3.84 13.18 14.91
N ARG A 31 3.50 12.16 14.12
CA ARG A 31 3.97 10.79 14.32
C ARG A 31 5.39 10.66 13.76
N SER A 32 6.20 9.78 14.35
CA SER A 32 7.56 9.52 13.86
C SER A 32 7.52 8.98 12.42
N TRP A 33 8.44 9.47 11.58
CA TRP A 33 8.56 9.05 10.17
C TRP A 33 8.71 7.54 10.03
N LYS A 34 9.55 6.92 10.86
CA LYS A 34 9.76 5.47 10.88
C LYS A 34 8.46 4.72 11.11
N LEU A 35 7.71 5.11 12.14
CA LEU A 35 6.47 4.44 12.50
C LEU A 35 5.41 4.59 11.39
N SER A 36 5.32 5.76 10.79
CA SER A 36 4.36 6.03 9.71
C SER A 36 4.66 5.22 8.46
N ILE A 37 5.94 5.08 8.08
CA ILE A 37 6.36 4.24 6.95
C ILE A 37 6.06 2.77 7.22
N ILE A 38 6.38 2.26 8.42
CA ILE A 38 6.08 0.87 8.79
C ILE A 38 4.57 0.59 8.73
N THR A 39 3.77 1.53 9.25
CA THR A 39 2.30 1.40 9.25
C THR A 39 1.71 1.45 7.85
N ALA A 40 2.24 2.32 6.98
CA ALA A 40 1.81 2.40 5.59
C ALA A 40 2.18 1.14 4.79
N LEU A 41 3.38 0.59 5.02
CA LEU A 41 3.82 -0.67 4.42
C LEU A 41 2.95 -1.85 4.88
N SER A 42 2.66 -1.95 6.19
CA SER A 42 1.81 -3.02 6.69
C SER A 42 0.38 -2.93 6.14
N ALA A 43 -0.19 -1.72 6.07
CA ALA A 43 -1.48 -1.49 5.43
C ALA A 43 -1.48 -1.86 3.94
N GLY A 44 -0.43 -1.50 3.21
CA GLY A 44 -0.27 -1.86 1.80
C GLY A 44 -0.20 -3.38 1.56
N ILE A 45 0.50 -4.11 2.43
CA ILE A 45 0.57 -5.58 2.38
C ILE A 45 -0.82 -6.19 2.64
N VAL A 46 -1.55 -5.71 3.65
CA VAL A 46 -2.91 -6.19 3.95
C VAL A 46 -3.84 -5.93 2.77
N PHE A 47 -3.74 -4.76 2.13
CA PHE A 47 -4.52 -4.42 0.95
C PHE A 47 -4.22 -5.36 -0.23
N PHE A 48 -2.96 -5.72 -0.42
CA PHE A 48 -2.54 -6.66 -1.46
C PHE A 48 -3.06 -8.09 -1.21
N ILE A 49 -3.00 -8.56 0.05
CA ILE A 49 -3.57 -9.85 0.43
C ILE A 49 -5.08 -9.84 0.19
N PHE A 50 -5.76 -8.76 0.57
CA PHE A 50 -7.20 -8.62 0.38
C PHE A 50 -7.58 -8.63 -1.11
N ASP A 51 -6.87 -7.87 -1.96
CA ASP A 51 -7.06 -7.88 -3.42
C ASP A 51 -6.88 -9.28 -4.02
N SER A 52 -5.84 -9.98 -3.59
CA SER A 52 -5.55 -11.36 -4.04
C SER A 52 -6.66 -12.33 -3.61
N VAL A 53 -7.17 -12.20 -2.39
CA VAL A 53 -8.28 -13.00 -1.87
C VAL A 53 -9.57 -12.70 -2.64
N CYS A 54 -9.89 -11.43 -2.89
CA CYS A 54 -11.07 -11.04 -3.67
C CYS A 54 -11.02 -11.60 -5.10
N ARG A 55 -9.86 -11.54 -5.78
CA ARG A 55 -9.66 -12.18 -7.09
C ARG A 55 -9.78 -13.70 -7.02
N TYR A 56 -9.27 -14.33 -5.96
CA TYR A 56 -9.36 -15.77 -5.78
C TYR A 56 -10.82 -16.24 -5.63
N PHE A 57 -11.64 -15.48 -4.88
CA PHE A 57 -13.06 -15.78 -4.71
C PHE A 57 -13.95 -15.30 -5.87
N GLY A 58 -13.38 -14.70 -6.92
CA GLY A 58 -14.15 -14.22 -8.08
C GLY A 58 -15.16 -13.12 -7.74
N LEU A 59 -14.90 -12.35 -6.66
CA LEU A 59 -15.72 -11.20 -6.28
C LEU A 59 -15.52 -10.01 -7.25
N TYR A 60 -14.59 -10.13 -8.21
CA TYR A 60 -14.26 -9.16 -9.23
C TYR A 60 -13.70 -9.84 -10.49
#